data_AF-A0A9J7L2J1-F1
#
_entry.id   AF-A0A9J7L2J1-F1
#
_cell.length_a   1.000
_cell.length_b   1.000
_cell.length_c   1.000
_cell.angle_alpha   90.00
_cell.angle_beta   90.00
_cell.angle_gamma   90.00
#
_symmetry.space_group_name_H-M   'P 1'
#
loop_
_entity.id
_entity.type
_entity.pdbx_description
1 polymer ?
#
loop_
_entity_poly.entity_id
_entity_poly.type
_entity_poly.pdbx_seq_one_letter_code
_entity_poly.pdbx_strand_id
1 'polypeptide(L)'
;MFGIPLMMTWVSDVGAQLDAVLRYLVGKVKSRCSKKESVVHSVPPWVTIFLLVVYLLLDGAGLSSWENWSLLDSIYYSYITVTSIGFGDFVPTKQLYVMLGLPYVMVGLALTSMLNGLTGQTIMRLSAKLSKCIEMMSGKPCPCCGLTNAKPLRPEDIVLVKRLALRWRHRCRESAVRQRQRRAQLLPVTVVWDISDSDAPQD
;
A
#
# COMPACT_ATOMS: atom_id res chain seq x y z
N MET A 1 -18.61 -35.93 -3.94
CA MET A 1 -17.46 -35.38 -4.69
C MET A 1 -17.78 -34.89 -6.11
N PHE A 2 -19.02 -35.01 -6.62
CA PHE A 2 -19.41 -34.49 -7.93
C PHE A 2 -19.78 -32.99 -7.97
N GLY A 3 -19.78 -32.29 -6.82
CA GLY A 3 -20.21 -30.89 -6.74
C GLY A 3 -19.20 -29.86 -7.25
N ILE A 4 -17.90 -30.10 -7.06
CA ILE A 4 -16.84 -29.17 -7.49
C ILE A 4 -16.75 -29.11 -9.04
N PRO A 5 -16.83 -30.23 -9.78
CA PRO A 5 -16.90 -30.20 -11.25
C PRO A 5 -18.14 -29.49 -11.80
N LEU A 6 -19.31 -29.69 -11.17
CA LEU A 6 -20.58 -29.07 -11.59
C LEU A 6 -20.62 -27.56 -11.30
N MET A 7 -20.01 -27.13 -10.19
CA MET A 7 -19.79 -25.72 -9.90
C MET A 7 -18.81 -25.09 -10.88
N MET A 8 -17.75 -25.79 -11.30
CA MET A 8 -16.82 -25.29 -12.32
C MET A 8 -17.49 -25.10 -13.68
N THR A 9 -18.37 -26.01 -14.11
CA THR A 9 -19.12 -25.85 -15.36
C THR A 9 -20.14 -24.71 -15.28
N TRP A 10 -20.83 -24.57 -14.15
CA TRP A 10 -21.79 -23.47 -13.96
C TRP A 10 -21.10 -22.11 -13.85
N VAL A 11 -19.98 -22.03 -13.13
CA VAL A 11 -19.14 -20.83 -13.04
C VAL A 11 -18.55 -20.45 -14.40
N SER A 12 -18.25 -21.44 -15.26
CA SER A 12 -17.79 -21.15 -16.62
C SER A 12 -18.91 -20.57 -17.49
N ASP A 13 -20.14 -21.06 -17.32
CA ASP A 13 -21.31 -20.60 -18.10
C ASP A 13 -21.82 -19.23 -17.63
N VAL A 14 -21.89 -19.03 -16.31
CA VAL A 14 -22.13 -17.71 -15.70
C VAL A 14 -20.99 -16.76 -16.02
N GLY A 15 -19.75 -17.24 -16.06
CA GLY A 15 -18.58 -16.49 -16.50
C GLY A 15 -18.71 -16.02 -17.94
N ALA A 16 -19.22 -16.86 -18.85
CA ALA A 16 -19.46 -16.48 -20.25
C ALA A 16 -20.59 -15.47 -20.40
N GLN A 17 -21.68 -15.62 -19.65
CA GLN A 17 -22.79 -14.65 -19.63
C GLN A 17 -22.36 -13.32 -19.02
N LEU A 18 -21.60 -13.38 -17.92
CA LEU A 18 -21.04 -12.21 -17.27
C LEU A 18 -20.00 -11.53 -18.15
N ASP A 19 -19.17 -12.26 -18.89
CA ASP A 19 -18.20 -11.71 -19.85
C ASP A 19 -18.91 -11.11 -21.08
N ALA A 20 -20.01 -11.68 -21.56
CA ALA A 20 -20.85 -11.08 -22.60
C ALA A 20 -21.50 -9.77 -22.13
N VAL A 21 -22.07 -9.77 -20.92
CA VAL A 21 -22.66 -8.57 -20.30
C VAL A 21 -21.59 -7.54 -19.95
N LEU A 22 -20.43 -7.96 -19.41
CA LEU A 22 -19.28 -7.10 -19.16
C LEU A 22 -18.74 -6.53 -20.45
N ARG A 23 -18.57 -7.30 -21.53
CA ARG A 23 -18.12 -6.77 -22.83
C ARG A 23 -19.14 -5.84 -23.46
N TYR A 24 -20.43 -6.06 -23.25
CA TYR A 24 -21.48 -5.13 -23.66
C TYR A 24 -21.42 -3.81 -22.87
N LEU A 25 -21.34 -3.88 -21.54
CA LEU A 25 -21.28 -2.72 -20.64
C LEU A 25 -19.93 -1.98 -20.77
N VAL A 26 -18.81 -2.70 -20.74
CA VAL A 26 -17.47 -2.20 -20.98
C VAL A 26 -17.34 -1.69 -22.41
N GLY A 27 -17.91 -2.34 -23.42
CA GLY A 27 -17.95 -1.82 -24.80
C GLY A 27 -18.60 -0.44 -24.88
N LYS A 28 -19.61 -0.20 -24.03
CA LYS A 28 -20.25 1.11 -23.86
C LYS A 28 -19.41 2.11 -23.04
N VAL A 29 -18.59 1.62 -22.10
CA VAL A 29 -17.72 2.42 -21.21
C VAL A 29 -16.30 2.64 -21.79
N LYS A 30 -15.89 1.85 -22.79
CA LYS A 30 -14.53 1.81 -23.37
C LYS A 30 -14.17 3.09 -24.12
N SER A 31 -15.13 3.96 -24.43
CA SER A 31 -14.85 5.30 -24.98
C SER A 31 -14.41 6.32 -23.92
N ARG A 32 -14.45 6.00 -22.62
CA ARG A 32 -14.18 6.98 -21.54
C ARG A 32 -13.07 6.61 -20.56
N CYS A 33 -12.67 5.34 -20.42
CA CYS A 33 -11.64 4.99 -19.44
C CYS A 33 -10.86 3.72 -19.82
N SER A 34 -9.90 3.88 -20.74
CA SER A 34 -8.74 2.99 -20.80
C SER A 34 -7.49 3.86 -20.62
N LYS A 35 -7.16 4.14 -19.35
CA LYS A 35 -5.84 4.66 -18.96
C LYS A 35 -5.54 4.20 -17.53
N LYS A 36 -4.65 3.19 -17.47
CA LYS A 36 -3.69 2.85 -16.43
C LYS A 36 -4.19 2.59 -15.00
N GLU A 37 -3.97 1.35 -14.57
CA GLU A 37 -3.51 1.01 -13.22
C GLU A 37 -2.30 1.90 -12.85
N SER A 38 -2.57 3.03 -12.17
CA SER A 38 -1.63 3.84 -11.36
C SER A 38 -2.26 5.20 -11.01
N VAL A 39 -3.13 5.23 -9.99
CA VAL A 39 -3.42 6.47 -9.22
C VAL A 39 -3.48 6.14 -7.71
N VAL A 40 -2.45 5.48 -7.18
CA VAL A 40 -2.30 5.29 -5.71
C VAL A 40 -1.32 6.32 -5.14
N HIS A 41 -1.41 7.58 -5.58
CA HIS A 41 -0.49 8.61 -5.11
C HIS A 41 -1.09 9.94 -4.66
N SER A 42 -2.42 10.12 -4.67
CA SER A 42 -3.01 11.35 -4.11
C SER A 42 -4.51 11.25 -3.79
N VAL A 43 -4.95 10.20 -3.08
CA VAL A 43 -6.31 10.15 -2.52
C VAL A 43 -6.18 10.05 -1.00
N PRO A 44 -6.63 11.07 -0.23
CA PRO A 44 -6.56 11.01 1.22
C PRO A 44 -7.36 9.80 1.75
N PRO A 45 -6.83 9.02 2.72
CA PRO A 45 -7.53 7.85 3.26
C PRO A 45 -8.94 8.16 3.76
N TRP A 46 -9.14 9.35 4.32
CA TRP A 46 -10.42 9.83 4.80
C TRP A 46 -11.49 9.91 3.70
N VAL A 47 -11.12 10.29 2.48
CA VAL A 47 -12.03 10.38 1.34
C VAL A 47 -12.48 8.98 0.92
N THR A 48 -11.56 8.02 0.87
CA THR A 48 -11.88 6.63 0.52
C THR A 48 -12.78 5.97 1.57
N ILE A 49 -12.53 6.23 2.85
CA ILE A 49 -13.40 5.75 3.95
C ILE A 49 -14.80 6.37 3.83
N PHE A 50 -14.89 7.67 3.58
CA PHE A 50 -16.18 8.35 3.40
C PHE A 50 -16.97 7.77 2.23
N LEU A 51 -16.32 7.56 1.07
CA LEU A 51 -16.96 6.94 -0.09
C LEU A 51 -17.45 5.52 0.19
N LEU A 52 -16.68 4.72 0.94
CA LEU A 52 -17.12 3.37 1.33
C LEU A 52 -18.35 3.44 2.24
N VAL A 53 -18.37 4.33 3.24
CA VAL A 53 -19.52 4.49 4.13
C VAL A 53 -20.77 4.89 3.33
N VAL A 54 -20.65 5.85 2.41
CA VAL A 54 -21.77 6.23 1.54
C VAL A 54 -22.24 5.05 0.68
N TYR A 55 -21.30 4.30 0.08
CA TYR A 55 -21.62 3.10 -0.70
C TYR A 55 -22.38 2.05 0.12
N LEU A 56 -21.95 1.78 1.36
CA LEU A 56 -22.61 0.82 2.26
C LEU A 56 -24.00 1.29 2.70
N LEU A 57 -24.17 2.60 2.92
CA LEU A 57 -25.48 3.18 3.27
C LEU A 57 -26.46 3.09 2.10
N LEU A 58 -26.00 3.36 0.86
CA LEU A 58 -26.83 3.25 -0.34
C LEU A 58 -27.30 1.81 -0.58
N ASP A 59 -26.38 0.85 -0.47
CA ASP A 59 -26.70 -0.58 -0.58
C ASP A 59 -27.63 -1.05 0.53
N GLY A 60 -27.29 -0.70 1.78
CA GLY A 60 -28.06 -1.08 2.96
C GLY A 60 -29.49 -0.53 2.94
N ALA A 61 -29.71 0.70 2.46
CA ALA A 61 -31.04 1.26 2.29
C ALA A 61 -31.83 0.56 1.18
N GLY A 62 -31.17 0.20 0.08
CA GLY A 62 -31.77 -0.59 -1.00
C GLY A 62 -32.21 -1.97 -0.53
N LEU A 63 -31.33 -2.69 0.15
CA LEU A 63 -31.58 -4.04 0.66
C LEU A 63 -32.64 -4.04 1.77
N SER A 64 -32.59 -3.09 2.70
CA SER A 64 -33.58 -2.94 3.77
C SER A 64 -34.99 -2.74 3.20
N SER A 65 -35.13 -1.97 2.12
CA SER A 65 -36.42 -1.74 1.46
C SER A 65 -36.94 -2.95 0.68
N TRP A 66 -36.05 -3.81 0.17
CA TRP A 66 -36.41 -4.96 -0.68
C TRP A 66 -36.66 -6.24 0.12
N GLU A 67 -35.78 -6.54 1.08
CA GLU A 67 -35.83 -7.75 1.91
C GLU A 67 -36.56 -7.53 3.25
N ASN A 68 -36.98 -6.29 3.55
CA ASN A 68 -37.57 -5.89 4.84
C ASN A 68 -36.66 -6.19 6.04
N TRP A 69 -35.35 -6.12 5.85
CA TRP A 69 -34.36 -6.25 6.91
C TRP A 69 -34.15 -4.92 7.63
N SER A 70 -33.63 -5.00 8.86
CA SER A 70 -33.20 -3.77 9.53
C SER A 70 -32.05 -3.12 8.74
N LEU A 71 -31.97 -1.79 8.83
CA LEU A 71 -30.91 -1.03 8.13
C LEU A 71 -29.52 -1.49 8.57
N LEU A 72 -29.36 -1.82 9.86
CA LEU A 72 -28.09 -2.30 10.41
C LEU A 72 -27.72 -3.69 9.88
N ASP A 73 -28.68 -4.62 9.82
CA ASP A 73 -28.44 -5.96 9.27
C ASP A 73 -28.07 -5.89 7.79
N SER A 74 -28.69 -4.95 7.06
CA SER A 74 -28.44 -4.75 5.64
C SER A 74 -27.05 -4.17 5.37
N ILE A 75 -26.62 -3.18 6.17
CA ILE A 75 -25.25 -2.63 6.11
C ILE A 75 -24.23 -3.71 6.51
N TYR A 76 -24.53 -4.50 7.53
CA TYR A 76 -23.69 -5.60 7.97
C TYR A 76 -23.49 -6.64 6.86
N TYR A 77 -24.57 -7.08 6.21
CA TYR A 77 -24.52 -7.97 5.04
C TYR A 77 -23.63 -7.37 3.94
N SER A 78 -23.88 -6.12 3.55
CA SER A 78 -23.10 -5.44 2.50
C SER A 78 -21.61 -5.41 2.83
N TYR A 79 -21.27 -5.06 4.07
CA TYR A 79 -19.89 -5.00 4.56
C TYR A 79 -19.20 -6.37 4.49
N ILE A 80 -19.81 -7.44 4.99
CA ILE A 80 -19.18 -8.77 4.98
C ILE A 80 -19.03 -9.33 3.55
N THR A 81 -19.91 -8.93 2.62
CA THR A 81 -19.83 -9.31 1.21
C THR A 81 -18.66 -8.59 0.52
N VAL A 82 -18.55 -7.26 0.63
CA VAL A 82 -17.47 -6.51 -0.05
C VAL A 82 -16.10 -6.68 0.61
N THR A 83 -16.05 -7.08 1.88
CA THR A 83 -14.79 -7.45 2.56
C THR A 83 -14.41 -8.90 2.36
N SER A 84 -15.21 -9.69 1.64
CA SER A 84 -15.02 -11.12 1.42
C SER A 84 -14.93 -11.96 2.71
N ILE A 85 -15.45 -11.45 3.83
CA ILE A 85 -15.58 -12.23 5.07
C ILE A 85 -16.63 -13.32 4.88
N GLY A 86 -17.80 -12.95 4.34
CA GLY A 86 -18.81 -13.89 3.85
C GLY A 86 -19.30 -14.92 4.87
N PHE A 87 -19.70 -14.51 6.07
CA PHE A 87 -20.22 -15.43 7.10
C PHE A 87 -21.43 -16.24 6.64
N GLY A 88 -22.27 -15.68 5.76
CA GLY A 88 -23.44 -16.37 5.20
C GLY A 88 -24.61 -16.52 6.16
N ASP A 89 -24.63 -15.73 7.24
CA ASP A 89 -25.71 -15.60 8.20
C ASP A 89 -26.92 -14.84 7.63
N PHE A 90 -26.66 -13.83 6.79
CA PHE A 90 -27.68 -13.12 6.03
C PHE A 90 -27.50 -13.41 4.53
N VAL A 91 -28.57 -13.84 3.86
CA VAL A 91 -28.59 -14.12 2.42
C VAL A 91 -29.90 -13.60 1.82
N PRO A 92 -29.85 -12.72 0.81
CA PRO A 92 -31.06 -12.17 0.19
C PRO A 92 -31.88 -13.30 -0.45
N THR A 93 -33.20 -13.25 -0.24
CA THR A 93 -34.13 -14.26 -0.77
C THR A 93 -34.62 -13.91 -2.17
N LYS A 94 -34.57 -12.63 -2.56
CA LYS A 94 -35.05 -12.15 -3.86
C LYS A 94 -33.97 -12.35 -4.92
N GLN A 95 -34.20 -13.32 -5.80
CA GLN A 95 -33.34 -13.61 -6.96
C GLN A 95 -33.05 -12.36 -7.81
N LEU A 96 -34.03 -11.46 -7.97
CA LEU A 96 -33.87 -10.22 -8.73
C LEU A 96 -32.85 -9.27 -8.10
N TYR A 97 -32.83 -9.17 -6.76
CA TYR A 97 -31.84 -8.37 -6.06
C TYR A 97 -30.45 -8.96 -6.22
N VAL A 98 -30.31 -10.29 -6.16
CA VAL A 98 -29.02 -10.95 -6.36
C VAL A 98 -28.48 -10.68 -7.77
N MET A 99 -29.33 -10.77 -8.80
CA MET A 99 -28.91 -10.52 -10.19
C MET A 99 -28.51 -9.06 -10.44
N LEU A 100 -29.24 -8.10 -9.86
CA LEU A 100 -28.93 -6.66 -10.00
C LEU A 100 -27.81 -6.20 -9.05
N GLY A 101 -27.67 -6.85 -7.90
CA GLY A 101 -26.69 -6.56 -6.87
C GLY A 101 -25.30 -7.11 -7.18
N LEU A 102 -25.20 -8.18 -7.97
CA LEU A 102 -23.91 -8.74 -8.39
C LEU A 102 -22.96 -7.70 -9.05
N PRO A 103 -23.37 -6.94 -10.08
CA PRO A 103 -22.51 -5.90 -10.64
C PRO A 103 -22.22 -4.75 -9.66
N TYR A 104 -23.13 -4.48 -8.72
CA TYR A 104 -22.92 -3.46 -7.68
C TYR A 104 -21.83 -3.91 -6.69
N VAL A 105 -21.88 -5.16 -6.23
CA VAL A 105 -20.85 -5.77 -5.37
C VAL A 105 -19.46 -5.74 -6.03
N MET A 106 -19.37 -5.90 -7.34
CA MET A 106 -18.08 -5.76 -8.06
C MET A 106 -17.47 -4.36 -7.92
N VAL A 107 -18.30 -3.32 -7.91
CA VAL A 107 -17.85 -1.93 -7.64
C VAL A 107 -17.40 -1.80 -6.17
N GLY A 108 -18.16 -2.37 -5.24
CA GLY A 108 -17.78 -2.43 -3.81
C GLY A 108 -16.44 -3.12 -3.57
N LEU A 109 -16.18 -4.25 -4.23
CA LEU A 109 -14.91 -4.96 -4.15
C LEU A 109 -13.74 -4.11 -4.66
N ALA A 110 -13.93 -3.33 -5.72
CA ALA A 110 -12.90 -2.41 -6.21
C ALA A 110 -12.58 -1.31 -5.20
N LEU A 111 -13.60 -0.73 -4.55
CA LEU A 111 -13.43 0.28 -3.49
C LEU A 111 -12.72 -0.30 -2.26
N THR A 112 -13.14 -1.49 -1.82
CA THR A 112 -12.52 -2.17 -0.67
C THR A 112 -11.08 -2.60 -0.96
N SER A 113 -10.78 -3.05 -2.19
CA SER A 113 -9.41 -3.37 -2.62
C SER A 113 -8.49 -2.16 -2.50
N MET A 114 -8.95 -0.99 -2.92
CA MET A 114 -8.20 0.26 -2.78
C MET A 114 -7.93 0.61 -1.31
N LEU A 115 -8.92 0.46 -0.42
CA LEU A 115 -8.77 0.68 1.02
C LEU A 115 -7.78 -0.30 1.66
N ASN A 116 -7.85 -1.56 1.29
CA ASN A 116 -6.93 -2.60 1.77
C ASN A 116 -5.49 -2.27 1.36
N GLY A 117 -5.28 -1.82 0.12
CA GLY A 117 -3.99 -1.35 -0.37
C GLY A 117 -3.44 -0.17 0.43
N LEU A 118 -4.26 0.85 0.70
CA LEU A 118 -3.87 2.02 1.51
C LEU A 118 -3.54 1.64 2.97
N THR A 119 -4.32 0.74 3.54
CA THR A 119 -4.10 0.21 4.90
C THR A 119 -2.79 -0.55 4.96
N GLY A 120 -2.52 -1.43 4.00
CA GLY A 120 -1.27 -2.15 3.87
C GLY A 120 -0.05 -1.23 3.75
N GLN A 121 -0.13 -0.17 2.92
CA GLN A 121 0.94 0.82 2.81
C GLN A 121 1.18 1.58 4.11
N THR A 122 0.11 1.93 4.84
CA THR A 122 0.23 2.62 6.13
C THR A 122 0.91 1.73 7.16
N ILE A 123 0.52 0.44 7.22
CA ILE A 123 1.13 -0.56 8.09
C ILE A 123 2.62 -0.73 7.74
N MET A 124 2.97 -0.86 6.45
CA MET A 124 4.37 -0.98 6.02
C MET A 124 5.21 0.27 6.34
N ARG A 125 4.63 1.47 6.22
CA ARG A 125 5.32 2.71 6.62
C ARG A 125 5.53 2.80 8.12
N LEU A 126 4.55 2.36 8.91
CA LEU A 126 4.65 2.27 10.36
C LEU A 126 5.70 1.23 10.78
N SER A 127 5.68 0.03 10.19
CA SER A 127 6.64 -1.02 10.49
C SER A 127 8.07 -0.64 10.08
N ALA A 128 8.25 0.06 8.94
CA ALA A 128 9.56 0.57 8.53
C ALA A 128 10.09 1.69 9.44
N LYS A 129 9.22 2.59 9.90
CA LYS A 129 9.58 3.61 10.91
C LYS A 129 9.95 2.94 12.23
N LEU A 130 9.17 1.96 12.67
CA LEU A 130 9.44 1.21 13.88
C LEU A 130 10.76 0.44 13.78
N SER A 131 11.01 -0.24 12.66
CA SER A 131 12.26 -0.96 12.41
C SER A 131 13.46 -0.03 12.43
N LYS A 132 13.40 1.15 11.80
CA LYS A 132 14.46 2.17 11.90
C LYS A 132 14.67 2.67 13.33
N CYS A 133 13.59 2.87 14.09
CA CYS A 133 13.70 3.23 15.52
C CYS A 133 14.37 2.10 16.33
N ILE A 134 14.01 0.85 16.07
CA ILE A 134 14.63 -0.32 16.70
C ILE A 134 16.11 -0.43 16.31
N GLU A 135 16.47 -0.26 15.04
CA GLU A 135 17.88 -0.25 14.60
C GLU A 135 18.68 0.89 15.24
N MET A 136 18.09 2.09 15.36
CA MET A 136 18.72 3.20 16.08
C MET A 136 18.94 2.88 17.56
N MET A 137 18.04 2.13 18.20
CA MET A 137 18.18 1.66 19.58
C MET A 137 19.11 0.46 19.72
N SER A 138 19.25 -0.37 18.68
CA SER A 138 20.08 -1.59 18.68
C SER A 138 21.59 -1.30 18.71
N GLY A 139 22.02 -0.04 18.66
CA GLY A 139 23.40 0.34 19.00
C GLY A 139 24.47 -0.27 18.11
N LYS A 140 24.17 -0.62 16.84
CA LYS A 140 25.17 -1.19 15.92
C LYS A 140 26.36 -0.22 15.78
N PRO A 141 27.62 -0.68 15.94
CA PRO A 141 28.80 0.19 15.84
C PRO A 141 28.96 0.74 14.42
N CYS A 142 29.35 2.02 14.26
CA CYS A 142 29.57 2.56 12.91
C CYS A 142 30.76 1.83 12.23
N PRO A 143 30.64 1.42 10.95
CA PRO A 143 31.72 0.76 10.22
C PRO A 143 32.96 1.67 10.00
N CYS A 144 32.81 2.98 10.22
CA CYS A 144 33.83 4.01 10.10
C CYS A 144 34.76 4.15 11.33
N CYS A 145 34.26 3.97 12.55
CA CYS A 145 34.99 4.23 13.80
C CYS A 145 34.64 3.29 14.96
N GLY A 146 33.81 2.27 14.76
CA GLY A 146 33.48 1.26 15.77
C GLY A 146 32.63 1.75 16.95
N LEU A 147 32.21 3.01 16.96
CA LEU A 147 31.52 3.61 18.10
C LEU A 147 30.06 3.12 18.19
N THR A 148 29.68 2.48 19.30
CA THR A 148 28.29 2.09 19.61
C THR A 148 27.56 3.23 20.33
N ASN A 149 26.28 3.45 20.01
CA ASN A 149 25.39 4.32 20.78
C ASN A 149 24.66 3.47 21.84
N ALA A 150 25.40 2.92 22.82
CA ALA A 150 24.81 2.14 23.90
C ALA A 150 24.51 3.03 25.12
N LYS A 151 23.40 3.77 25.09
CA LYS A 151 22.68 4.14 26.32
C LYS A 151 21.23 3.69 26.16
N PRO A 152 20.67 2.91 27.11
CA PRO A 152 19.30 2.42 27.01
C PRO A 152 18.33 3.62 27.05
N LEU A 153 17.49 3.71 26.02
CA LEU A 153 16.54 4.80 25.85
C LEU A 153 15.18 4.43 26.45
N ARG A 154 14.61 5.34 27.24
CA ARG A 154 13.21 5.25 27.67
C ARG A 154 12.28 5.72 26.53
N PRO A 155 11.09 5.13 26.37
CA PRO A 155 10.20 5.38 25.22
C PRO A 155 9.65 6.82 25.11
N GLU A 156 9.85 7.64 26.13
CA GLU A 156 9.30 9.00 26.30
C GLU A 156 10.16 10.10 25.66
N ASP A 157 11.40 9.80 25.26
CA ASP A 157 12.39 10.81 24.86
C ASP A 157 12.55 10.97 23.33
N ILE A 158 11.44 11.14 22.58
CA ILE A 158 11.46 11.34 21.11
C ILE A 158 12.36 12.52 20.68
N VAL A 159 12.34 13.61 21.46
CA VAL A 159 13.18 14.80 21.20
C VAL A 159 14.67 14.50 21.42
N LEU A 160 15.00 13.63 22.37
CA LEU A 160 16.36 13.21 22.66
C LEU A 160 16.91 12.29 21.56
N VAL A 161 16.07 11.37 21.05
CA VAL A 161 16.40 10.53 19.89
C VAL A 161 16.84 11.40 18.71
N LYS A 162 16.07 12.46 18.42
CA LYS A 162 16.36 13.39 17.31
C LYS A 162 17.69 14.13 17.52
N ARG A 163 17.97 14.61 18.74
CA ARG A 163 19.24 15.29 19.08
C ARG A 163 20.43 14.33 19.04
N LEU A 164 20.27 13.09 19.47
CA LEU A 164 21.31 12.07 19.45
C LEU A 164 21.60 11.61 18.02
N ALA A 165 20.57 11.41 17.19
CA ALA A 165 20.72 11.09 15.77
C ALA A 165 21.44 12.21 15.00
N LEU A 166 21.14 13.47 15.29
CA LEU A 166 21.82 14.63 14.68
C LEU A 166 23.29 14.72 15.11
N ARG A 167 23.58 14.56 16.41
CA ARG A 167 24.98 14.54 16.91
C ARG A 167 25.78 13.36 16.35
N TRP A 168 25.15 12.20 16.19
CA TRP A 168 25.77 11.03 15.59
C TRP A 168 26.05 11.24 14.09
N ARG A 169 25.11 11.84 13.34
CA ARG A 169 25.32 12.24 11.93
C ARG A 169 26.50 13.21 11.79
N HIS A 170 26.64 14.18 12.70
CA HIS A 170 27.77 15.11 12.71
C HIS A 170 29.10 14.41 12.96
N ARG A 171 29.18 13.56 14.01
CA ARG A 171 30.39 12.79 14.32
C ARG A 171 30.77 11.81 13.21
N CYS A 172 29.82 11.12 12.59
CA CYS A 172 30.11 10.26 11.44
C CYS A 172 30.65 11.05 10.25
N ARG A 173 30.12 12.25 9.98
CA ARG A 173 30.61 13.12 8.90
C ARG A 173 32.05 13.56 9.15
N GLU A 174 32.37 13.99 10.38
CA GLU A 174 33.74 14.35 10.76
C GLU A 174 34.73 13.17 10.68
N SER A 175 34.31 11.98 11.14
CA SER A 175 35.14 10.77 11.08
C SER A 175 35.37 10.31 9.64
N ALA A 176 34.37 10.39 8.76
CA ALA A 176 34.50 10.06 7.34
C ALA A 176 35.44 11.02 6.60
N VAL A 177 35.41 12.32 6.92
CA VAL A 177 36.35 13.32 6.37
C VAL A 177 37.79 13.01 6.82
N ARG A 178 37.99 12.73 8.12
CA ARG A 178 39.31 12.34 8.65
C ARG A 178 39.83 11.05 8.02
N GLN A 179 38.97 10.08 7.74
CA GLN A 179 39.33 8.82 7.10
C GLN A 179 39.68 9.03 5.61
N ARG A 180 38.99 9.94 4.90
CA ARG A 180 39.36 10.38 3.55
C ARG A 180 40.71 11.08 3.50
N GLN A 181 41.01 11.96 4.46
CA GLN A 181 42.32 12.62 4.56
C GLN A 181 43.46 11.63 4.85
N ARG A 182 43.24 10.63 5.74
CA ARG A 182 44.23 9.56 5.96
C ARG A 182 44.43 8.68 4.74
N ARG A 183 43.36 8.33 4.00
CA ARG A 183 43.47 7.60 2.72
C ARG A 183 44.18 8.42 1.64
N ALA A 184 43.95 9.73 1.58
CA ALA A 184 44.63 10.63 0.65
C ALA A 184 46.13 10.77 0.96
N GLN A 185 46.53 10.68 2.23
CA GLN A 185 47.94 10.64 2.64
C GLN A 185 48.61 9.26 2.45
N LEU A 186 47.81 8.19 2.33
CA LEU A 186 48.29 6.82 2.09
C LEU A 186 48.26 6.41 0.60
N LEU A 187 47.83 7.30 -0.31
CA LEU A 187 47.99 7.11 -1.74
C LEU A 187 49.44 7.47 -2.12
N PRO A 188 50.24 6.55 -2.67
CA PRO A 188 51.56 6.88 -3.18
C PRO A 188 51.41 7.96 -4.27
N VAL A 189 52.40 8.85 -4.33
CA VAL A 189 52.51 10.07 -5.15
C VAL A 189 52.53 9.79 -6.67
N THR A 190 51.98 8.69 -7.15
CA THR A 190 52.12 8.23 -8.55
C THR A 190 50.92 8.51 -9.45
N VAL A 191 49.83 9.13 -8.97
CA VAL A 191 48.63 9.41 -9.80
C VAL A 191 48.29 10.90 -9.84
N VAL A 192 49.30 11.77 -9.98
CA VAL A 192 49.11 13.21 -10.22
C VAL A 192 49.57 13.63 -11.63
N TRP A 193 50.21 12.74 -12.40
CA TRP A 193 50.77 13.09 -13.71
C TRP A 193 49.85 12.88 -14.92
N ASP A 194 48.62 12.36 -14.75
CA ASP A 194 47.77 12.01 -15.90
C ASP A 194 46.72 13.08 -16.27
N ILE A 195 46.87 14.31 -15.76
CA ILE A 195 46.02 15.45 -16.10
C ILE A 195 46.88 16.71 -16.25
N SER A 196 47.86 16.67 -17.15
CA SER A 196 48.40 17.90 -17.75
C SER A 196 48.41 17.70 -19.26
N ASP A 197 47.50 18.42 -19.92
CA ASP A 197 47.68 18.94 -21.27
C ASP A 197 47.82 17.92 -22.41
N SER A 198 46.78 17.11 -22.59
CA SER A 198 46.31 16.78 -23.94
C SER A 198 45.37 17.90 -24.41
N ASP A 199 45.92 19.08 -24.73
CA ASP A 199 45.23 20.12 -25.50
C ASP A 199 46.28 21.04 -26.16
N ALA A 200 46.90 20.54 -27.23
CA ALA A 200 47.53 21.38 -28.24
C ALA A 200 46.61 21.46 -29.46
N PRO A 201 46.35 22.68 -29.95
CA PRO A 201 46.57 22.94 -31.37
C PRO A 201 47.45 24.18 -31.55
N GLN A 202 48.56 24.02 -32.26
CA GLN A 202 49.36 25.11 -32.81
C GLN A 202 48.93 25.34 -34.26
N ASP A 203 48.29 26.48 -34.50
CA ASP A 203 48.36 27.25 -35.74
C ASP A 203 49.10 28.57 -35.44
#